data_AF-A0A0F0HH09-F1
#
_entry.id   AF-A0A0F0HH09-F1
#
_cell.length_a   1.000
_cell.length_b   1.000
_cell.length_c   1.000
_cell.angle_alpha   90.00
_cell.angle_beta   90.00
_cell.angle_gamma   90.00
#
_symmetry.space_group_name_H-M   'P 1'
#
loop_
_entity.id
_entity.type
_entity.pdbx_description
1 polymer ?
#
loop_
_entity_poly.entity_id
_entity_poly.type
_entity_poly.pdbx_seq_one_letter_code
_entity_poly.pdbx_strand_id
1 'polypeptide(L)'
;ATSIAWGPWAQGGMAADRTLEERLRREGVPPMAPQPAITALQQALEQGDSALTVADIAWDRFLPAMTSGRPSELFNEIPEARLAAAAANGAAGATGATSAQSGRLAGLSEAEQTRALLDLVRTNVAAVLAHSGSETVEAGRAFKELGFDSLTAVELRNRLNAATGLRLPTTLVFDYPSAAALAEHLRSELLGQDSAAATPVTAQAATEDEPIAIVAMSCRFPGGVTTPEELWQLLTSGGDAMAGLPTDRGWNVETLYDPDPDQVGRIYTREGGFLYDAAEFDAAFFGISPREALSMDPQQRLLLETSWEAFERAGIDPAALRGSRTGVFAGTNGQDYLALLMNSPEELEGQLGTGTAASVVSGRLSYTFGLEGPAVTVDTACSSSLVALHLAVQALRN
;
A
#
# COMPACT_ATOMS: atom_id res chain seq x y z
N ALA A 1 -2.99 -39.95 2.07
CA ALA A 1 -4.18 -39.20 1.65
C ALA A 1 -3.79 -38.37 0.43
N THR A 2 -4.59 -38.39 -0.63
CA THR A 2 -4.34 -37.62 -1.86
C THR A 2 -5.14 -36.33 -1.79
N SER A 3 -4.48 -35.19 -1.96
CA SER A 3 -5.11 -33.86 -2.04
C SER A 3 -4.88 -33.26 -3.43
N ILE A 4 -5.93 -32.73 -4.05
CA ILE A 4 -5.85 -32.13 -5.39
C ILE A 4 -6.39 -30.70 -5.35
N ALA A 5 -5.55 -29.74 -5.71
CA ALA A 5 -5.94 -28.38 -6.00
C ALA A 5 -6.42 -28.28 -7.45
N TRP A 6 -7.71 -27.97 -7.63
CA TRP A 6 -8.35 -27.93 -8.94
C TRP A 6 -8.38 -26.52 -9.52
N GLY A 7 -7.98 -26.39 -10.78
CA GLY A 7 -8.35 -25.27 -11.65
C GLY A 7 -9.86 -25.26 -11.95
N PRO A 8 -10.34 -24.22 -12.66
CA PRO A 8 -11.75 -24.09 -13.00
C PRO A 8 -12.26 -25.23 -13.90
N TRP A 9 -13.51 -25.67 -13.71
CA TRP A 9 -14.16 -26.72 -14.51
C TRP A 9 -15.23 -26.12 -15.43
N ALA A 10 -15.28 -26.60 -16.68
CA ALA A 10 -16.30 -26.26 -17.65
C ALA A 10 -17.65 -26.96 -17.38
N GLN A 11 -18.68 -26.63 -18.17
CA GLN A 11 -19.98 -27.34 -18.21
C GLN A 11 -20.76 -27.35 -16.88
N GLY A 12 -20.78 -26.23 -16.17
CA GLY A 12 -21.58 -26.06 -14.93
C GLY A 12 -20.82 -26.32 -13.63
N GLY A 13 -19.47 -26.40 -13.67
CA GLY A 13 -18.60 -26.48 -12.49
C GLY A 13 -18.32 -25.12 -11.83
N MET A 14 -17.16 -24.97 -11.20
CA MET A 14 -16.72 -23.75 -10.47
C MET A 14 -16.68 -22.46 -11.31
N ALA A 15 -16.80 -22.56 -12.65
CA ALA A 15 -16.84 -21.44 -13.60
C ALA A 15 -18.13 -21.44 -14.44
N ALA A 16 -19.29 -21.71 -13.84
CA ALA A 16 -20.58 -21.76 -14.54
C ALA A 16 -21.06 -20.39 -15.10
N ASP A 17 -20.50 -19.28 -14.60
CA ASP A 17 -20.76 -17.94 -15.12
C ASP A 17 -19.96 -17.69 -16.41
N ARG A 18 -20.66 -17.35 -17.50
CA ARG A 18 -20.04 -17.06 -18.81
C ARG A 18 -19.04 -15.91 -18.76
N THR A 19 -19.28 -14.90 -17.93
CA THR A 19 -18.37 -13.75 -17.78
C THR A 19 -17.07 -14.17 -17.06
N LEU A 20 -17.18 -15.04 -16.06
CA LEU A 20 -16.06 -15.63 -15.35
C LEU A 20 -15.25 -16.57 -16.28
N GLU A 21 -15.92 -17.38 -17.09
CA GLU A 21 -15.28 -18.25 -18.09
C GLU A 21 -14.50 -17.43 -19.13
N GLU A 22 -15.10 -16.39 -19.70
CA GLU A 22 -14.42 -15.52 -20.67
C GLU A 22 -13.21 -14.83 -20.04
N ARG A 23 -13.31 -14.41 -18.77
CA ARG A 23 -12.21 -13.81 -18.00
C ARG A 23 -11.05 -14.80 -17.78
N LEU A 24 -11.35 -15.99 -17.26
CA LEU A 24 -10.37 -17.05 -17.01
C LEU A 24 -9.62 -17.46 -18.29
N ARG A 25 -10.32 -17.53 -19.43
CA ARG A 25 -9.70 -17.77 -20.75
C ARG A 25 -8.77 -16.65 -21.20
N ARG A 26 -9.06 -15.39 -20.84
CA ARG A 26 -8.18 -14.24 -21.14
C ARG A 26 -6.91 -14.25 -20.28
N GLU A 27 -7.02 -14.63 -19.02
CA GLU A 27 -5.91 -14.74 -18.06
C GLU A 27 -5.03 -15.98 -18.29
N GLY A 28 -5.43 -16.84 -19.23
CA GLY A 28 -4.66 -18.03 -19.60
C GLY A 28 -4.94 -19.26 -18.73
N VAL A 29 -6.05 -19.28 -18.00
CA VAL A 29 -6.49 -20.42 -17.18
C VAL A 29 -7.88 -20.89 -17.66
N PRO A 30 -8.02 -21.43 -18.88
CA PRO A 30 -9.31 -21.86 -19.40
C PRO A 30 -9.98 -22.92 -18.49
N PRO A 31 -11.32 -22.90 -18.37
CA PRO A 31 -12.03 -23.97 -17.67
C PRO A 31 -11.79 -25.34 -18.31
N MET A 32 -11.37 -26.31 -17.50
CA MET A 32 -11.04 -27.66 -17.92
C MET A 32 -12.28 -28.44 -18.35
N ALA A 33 -12.16 -29.21 -19.42
CA ALA A 33 -13.15 -30.23 -19.74
C ALA A 33 -13.18 -31.29 -18.60
N PRO A 34 -14.38 -31.73 -18.15
CA PRO A 34 -14.48 -32.71 -17.06
C PRO A 34 -13.72 -34.02 -17.33
N GLN A 35 -13.69 -34.47 -18.59
CA GLN A 35 -13.13 -35.77 -18.94
C GLN A 35 -11.61 -35.85 -18.67
N PRO A 36 -10.76 -34.93 -19.19
CA PRO A 36 -9.35 -34.87 -18.79
C PRO A 36 -9.10 -34.74 -17.28
N ALA A 37 -9.92 -33.93 -16.58
CA ALA A 37 -9.76 -33.71 -15.15
C ALA A 37 -10.02 -34.99 -14.33
N ILE A 38 -11.06 -35.77 -14.70
CA ILE A 38 -11.34 -37.07 -14.08
C ILE A 38 -10.22 -38.08 -14.37
N THR A 39 -9.66 -38.08 -15.59
CA THR A 39 -8.50 -38.92 -15.92
C THR A 39 -7.28 -38.58 -15.07
N ALA A 40 -7.01 -37.29 -14.84
CA ALA A 40 -5.91 -36.85 -13.98
C ALA A 40 -6.12 -37.30 -12.51
N LEU A 41 -7.35 -37.26 -11.99
CA LEU A 41 -7.68 -37.80 -10.67
C LEU A 41 -7.40 -39.31 -10.58
N GLN A 42 -7.81 -40.08 -11.59
CA GLN A 42 -7.56 -41.53 -11.60
C GLN A 42 -6.06 -41.83 -11.59
N GLN A 43 -5.27 -41.11 -12.40
CA GLN A 43 -3.82 -41.27 -12.45
C GLN A 43 -3.15 -40.93 -11.11
N ALA A 44 -3.56 -39.83 -10.47
CA ALA A 44 -3.05 -39.43 -9.15
C ALA A 44 -3.26 -40.52 -8.09
N LEU A 45 -4.42 -41.18 -8.12
CA LEU A 45 -4.75 -42.27 -7.20
C LEU A 45 -3.95 -43.54 -7.49
N GLU A 46 -3.76 -43.88 -8.78
CA GLU A 46 -3.01 -45.07 -9.21
C GLU A 46 -1.50 -44.93 -8.95
N GLN A 47 -0.96 -43.72 -9.10
CA GLN A 47 0.47 -43.43 -8.90
C GLN A 47 0.84 -43.17 -7.44
N GLY A 48 -0.17 -43.00 -6.57
CA GLY A 48 0.04 -42.78 -5.14
C GLY A 48 0.48 -41.37 -4.78
N ASP A 49 0.10 -40.37 -5.60
CA ASP A 49 0.47 -38.98 -5.36
C ASP A 49 -0.24 -38.42 -4.12
N SER A 50 0.50 -37.64 -3.33
CA SER A 50 0.00 -37.10 -2.06
C SER A 50 -0.59 -35.70 -2.18
N ALA A 51 -0.03 -34.84 -3.04
CA ALA A 51 -0.50 -33.48 -3.29
C ALA A 51 -0.23 -33.06 -4.74
N LEU A 52 -1.26 -32.61 -5.46
CA LEU A 52 -1.18 -32.23 -6.87
C LEU A 52 -2.01 -30.98 -7.16
N THR A 53 -1.62 -30.25 -8.21
CA THR A 53 -2.45 -29.19 -8.82
C THR A 53 -2.78 -29.59 -10.24
N VAL A 54 -4.05 -29.53 -10.62
CA VAL A 54 -4.52 -29.86 -11.97
C VAL A 54 -5.27 -28.66 -12.53
N ALA A 55 -4.72 -28.05 -13.58
CA ALA A 55 -5.29 -26.91 -14.28
C ALA A 55 -4.95 -26.98 -15.78
N ASP A 56 -5.83 -26.48 -16.64
CA ASP A 56 -5.54 -26.23 -18.05
C ASP A 56 -5.01 -24.80 -18.19
N ILE A 57 -3.86 -24.65 -18.84
CA ILE A 57 -3.10 -23.40 -18.87
C ILE A 57 -2.74 -23.06 -20.32
N ALA A 58 -3.20 -21.89 -20.78
CA ALA A 58 -2.75 -21.28 -22.01
C ALA A 58 -1.49 -20.45 -21.74
N TRP A 59 -0.32 -21.11 -21.86
CA TRP A 59 0.98 -20.57 -21.47
C TRP A 59 1.38 -19.27 -22.18
N ASP A 60 0.91 -19.04 -23.40
CA ASP A 60 1.12 -17.81 -24.17
C ASP A 60 0.52 -16.56 -23.49
N ARG A 61 -0.56 -16.74 -22.73
CA ARG A 61 -1.24 -15.66 -21.98
C ARG A 61 -0.86 -15.66 -20.51
N PHE A 62 -0.65 -16.83 -19.93
CA PHE A 62 -0.40 -16.99 -18.51
C PHE A 62 1.01 -16.54 -18.11
N LEU A 63 2.04 -16.91 -18.88
CA LEU A 63 3.44 -16.61 -18.52
C LEU A 63 3.78 -15.12 -18.50
N PRO A 64 3.36 -14.29 -19.48
CA PRO A 64 3.67 -12.86 -19.45
C PRO A 64 3.15 -12.17 -18.18
N ALA A 65 1.98 -12.58 -17.68
CA ALA A 65 1.41 -12.04 -16.45
C ALA A 65 2.23 -12.45 -15.22
N MET A 66 2.62 -13.73 -15.12
CA MET A 66 3.32 -14.27 -13.95
C MET A 66 4.81 -13.89 -13.87
N THR A 67 5.44 -13.52 -14.99
CA THR A 67 6.88 -13.24 -15.05
C THR A 67 7.22 -11.76 -15.25
N SER A 68 6.21 -10.87 -15.26
CA SER A 68 6.38 -9.44 -15.57
C SER A 68 7.20 -8.67 -14.54
N GLY A 69 7.21 -9.08 -13.27
CA GLY A 69 7.94 -8.40 -12.19
C GLY A 69 9.20 -9.16 -11.72
N ARG A 70 9.29 -10.45 -11.99
CA ARG A 70 10.44 -11.29 -11.61
C ARG A 70 10.49 -12.53 -12.51
N PRO A 71 11.68 -12.91 -13.02
CA PRO A 71 11.86 -14.21 -13.67
C PRO A 71 11.48 -15.34 -12.70
N SER A 72 10.69 -16.30 -13.17
CA SER A 72 10.28 -17.46 -12.37
C SER A 72 10.88 -18.73 -12.96
N GLU A 73 11.79 -19.34 -12.21
CA GLU A 73 12.39 -20.64 -12.58
C GLU A 73 11.36 -21.79 -12.53
N LEU A 74 10.24 -21.60 -11.80
CA LEU A 74 9.20 -22.61 -11.62
C LEU A 74 8.66 -23.15 -12.94
N PHE A 75 8.55 -22.30 -13.97
CA PHE A 75 7.98 -22.69 -15.25
C PHE A 75 9.00 -23.26 -16.23
N ASN A 76 10.30 -23.21 -15.91
CA ASN A 76 11.35 -23.71 -16.80
C ASN A 76 11.34 -25.24 -16.90
N GLU A 77 10.78 -25.93 -15.90
CA GLU A 77 10.62 -27.37 -15.88
C GLU A 77 9.43 -27.87 -16.73
N ILE A 78 8.53 -26.97 -17.15
CA ILE A 78 7.35 -27.29 -17.96
C ILE A 78 7.68 -27.08 -19.46
N PRO A 79 7.68 -28.14 -20.29
CA PRO A 79 8.05 -28.03 -21.70
C PRO A 79 7.20 -27.03 -22.50
N GLU A 80 5.88 -27.04 -22.29
CA GLU A 80 4.91 -26.17 -22.97
C GLU A 80 5.13 -24.70 -22.61
N ALA A 81 5.45 -24.42 -21.35
CA ALA A 81 5.78 -23.08 -20.88
C ALA A 81 7.08 -22.55 -21.53
N ARG A 82 8.10 -23.41 -21.62
CA ARG A 82 9.38 -23.06 -22.26
C ARG A 82 9.21 -22.71 -23.75
N LEU A 83 8.37 -23.47 -24.46
CA LEU A 83 8.07 -23.21 -25.87
C LEU A 83 7.33 -21.87 -26.05
N ALA A 84 6.36 -21.57 -25.19
CA ALA A 84 5.64 -20.29 -25.22
C ALA A 84 6.56 -19.09 -24.93
N ALA A 85 7.48 -19.21 -23.96
CA ALA A 85 8.47 -18.18 -23.66
C ALA A 85 9.45 -17.93 -24.82
N ALA A 86 9.90 -18.99 -25.50
CA ALA A 86 10.76 -18.87 -26.68
C ALA A 86 10.03 -18.18 -27.86
N ALA A 87 8.76 -18.48 -28.07
CA ALA A 87 7.94 -17.82 -29.10
C ALA A 87 7.71 -16.32 -28.81
N ALA A 88 7.47 -15.96 -27.54
CA ALA A 88 7.33 -14.57 -27.12
C ALA A 88 8.63 -13.76 -27.32
N ASN A 89 9.79 -14.37 -27.05
CA ASN A 89 11.10 -13.75 -27.30
C ASN A 89 11.41 -13.61 -28.80
N GLY A 90 10.93 -14.54 -29.63
CA GLY A 90 11.05 -14.45 -31.10
C GLY A 90 10.12 -13.41 -31.75
N ALA A 91 9.01 -13.06 -31.11
CA ALA A 91 8.06 -12.04 -31.54
C ALA A 91 8.32 -10.64 -30.97
N ALA A 92 9.36 -10.47 -30.15
CA ALA A 92 9.73 -9.20 -29.51
C ALA A 92 10.37 -8.20 -30.49
N GLY A 93 9.57 -7.69 -31.42
CA GLY A 93 9.77 -6.40 -32.10
C GLY A 93 9.47 -5.19 -31.20
N ALA A 94 9.78 -5.27 -29.90
CA ALA A 94 9.47 -4.26 -28.89
C ALA A 94 10.33 -2.97 -29.02
N THR A 95 11.34 -2.97 -29.89
CA THR A 95 12.18 -1.80 -30.17
C THR A 95 11.52 -0.79 -31.12
N GLY A 96 10.42 -1.15 -31.81
CA GLY A 96 9.78 -0.28 -32.81
C GLY A 96 8.79 0.76 -32.24
N ALA A 97 7.99 0.40 -31.23
CA ALA A 97 6.99 1.30 -30.66
C ALA A 97 7.59 2.32 -29.67
N THR A 98 8.50 1.85 -28.81
CA THR A 98 9.21 2.70 -27.84
C THR A 98 10.09 3.74 -28.55
N SER A 99 10.76 3.37 -29.64
CA SER A 99 11.56 4.31 -30.44
C SER A 99 10.70 5.35 -31.18
N ALA A 100 9.52 4.97 -31.66
CA ALA A 100 8.59 5.89 -32.32
C ALA A 100 7.95 6.90 -31.36
N GLN A 101 7.65 6.50 -30.12
CA GLN A 101 7.09 7.39 -29.10
C GLN A 101 8.16 8.31 -28.50
N SER A 102 9.33 7.76 -28.17
CA SER A 102 10.48 8.53 -27.66
C SER A 102 10.97 9.54 -28.72
N GLY A 103 10.99 9.15 -30.00
CA GLY A 103 11.34 10.04 -31.11
C GLY A 103 10.34 11.18 -31.33
N ARG A 104 9.05 10.97 -31.04
CA ARG A 104 8.03 12.04 -31.08
C ARG A 104 8.17 13.04 -29.93
N LEU A 105 8.59 12.58 -28.76
CA LEU A 105 8.76 13.42 -27.57
C LEU A 105 10.09 14.18 -27.56
N ALA A 106 11.17 13.61 -28.10
CA ALA A 106 12.50 14.21 -28.11
C ALA A 106 12.59 15.56 -28.87
N GLY A 107 11.65 15.85 -29.76
CA GLY A 107 11.57 17.11 -30.50
C GLY A 107 10.72 18.21 -29.84
N LEU A 108 10.08 17.92 -28.71
CA LEU A 108 9.18 18.84 -28.00
C LEU A 108 9.90 19.50 -26.80
N SER A 109 9.46 20.69 -26.41
CA SER A 109 9.90 21.30 -25.14
C SER A 109 9.38 20.50 -23.94
N GLU A 110 10.02 20.65 -22.79
CA GLU A 110 9.65 19.93 -21.56
C GLU A 110 8.16 20.11 -21.21
N ALA A 111 7.66 21.35 -21.29
CA ALA A 111 6.26 21.66 -21.03
C ALA A 111 5.29 21.01 -22.04
N GLU A 112 5.72 20.82 -23.28
CA GLU A 112 4.93 20.14 -24.32
C GLU A 112 4.96 18.62 -24.17
N GLN A 113 6.08 18.04 -23.72
CA GLN A 113 6.19 16.62 -23.38
C GLN A 113 5.26 16.25 -22.23
N THR A 114 5.29 17.02 -21.14
CA THR A 114 4.40 16.80 -19.98
C THR A 114 2.93 16.92 -20.38
N ARG A 115 2.57 17.90 -21.21
CA ARG A 115 1.19 18.05 -21.71
C ARG A 115 0.76 16.87 -22.58
N ALA A 116 1.60 16.44 -23.52
CA ALA A 116 1.30 15.33 -24.42
C ALA A 116 1.14 13.99 -23.67
N LEU A 117 1.97 13.74 -22.66
CA LEU A 117 1.90 12.54 -21.83
C LEU A 117 0.69 12.58 -20.89
N LEU A 118 0.38 13.74 -20.32
CA LEU A 118 -0.82 13.92 -19.51
C LEU A 118 -2.09 13.65 -20.33
N ASP A 119 -2.17 14.18 -21.55
CA ASP A 119 -3.30 13.95 -22.44
C ASP A 119 -3.41 12.48 -22.87
N LEU A 120 -2.28 11.81 -23.09
CA LEU A 120 -2.24 10.36 -23.36
C LEU A 120 -2.82 9.57 -22.18
N VAL A 121 -2.38 9.86 -20.95
CA VAL A 121 -2.87 9.17 -19.76
C VAL A 121 -4.36 9.43 -19.55
N ARG A 122 -4.79 10.69 -19.61
CA ARG A 122 -6.21 11.07 -19.44
C ARG A 122 -7.12 10.42 -20.49
N THR A 123 -6.66 10.30 -21.73
CA THR A 123 -7.40 9.61 -22.80
C THR A 123 -7.58 8.13 -22.50
N ASN A 124 -6.52 7.45 -22.06
CA ASN A 124 -6.60 6.04 -21.71
C ASN A 124 -7.45 5.80 -20.45
N VAL A 125 -7.36 6.67 -19.47
CA VAL A 125 -8.18 6.65 -18.24
C VAL A 125 -9.67 6.83 -18.57
N ALA A 126 -10.02 7.87 -19.35
CA ALA A 126 -11.40 8.12 -19.77
C ALA A 126 -11.98 6.92 -20.53
N ALA A 127 -11.17 6.32 -21.40
CA ALA A 127 -11.60 5.17 -22.17
C ALA A 127 -11.74 3.87 -21.34
N VAL A 128 -11.06 3.74 -20.19
CA VAL A 128 -11.23 2.60 -19.26
C VAL A 128 -12.48 2.78 -18.40
N LEU A 129 -12.73 4.01 -17.94
CA LEU A 129 -13.91 4.37 -17.14
C LEU A 129 -15.18 4.61 -17.99
N ALA A 130 -15.12 4.36 -19.30
CA ALA A 130 -16.19 4.63 -20.26
C ALA A 130 -16.73 6.08 -20.21
N HIS A 131 -15.87 7.05 -19.88
CA HIS A 131 -16.19 8.47 -19.94
C HIS A 131 -16.09 9.00 -21.37
N SER A 132 -16.97 9.95 -21.70
CA SER A 132 -17.11 10.50 -23.05
C SER A 132 -15.96 11.41 -23.49
N GLY A 133 -15.05 11.82 -22.59
CA GLY A 133 -13.92 12.68 -22.92
C GLY A 133 -12.83 12.71 -21.86
N SER A 134 -11.58 12.97 -22.28
CA SER A 134 -10.42 13.10 -21.39
C SER A 134 -10.51 14.32 -20.45
N GLU A 135 -11.29 15.33 -20.82
CA GLU A 135 -11.46 16.56 -20.04
C GLU A 135 -12.17 16.35 -18.70
N THR A 136 -12.96 15.27 -18.56
CA THR A 136 -13.67 14.95 -17.30
C THR A 136 -12.76 14.28 -16.26
N VAL A 137 -11.54 13.90 -16.65
CA VAL A 137 -10.55 13.30 -15.74
C VAL A 137 -9.64 14.41 -15.21
N GLU A 138 -9.77 14.77 -13.93
CA GLU A 138 -8.90 15.75 -13.29
C GLU A 138 -7.47 15.19 -13.11
N ALA A 139 -6.45 16.01 -13.43
CA ALA A 139 -5.07 15.55 -13.50
C ALA A 139 -4.49 15.09 -12.14
N GLY A 140 -4.86 15.77 -11.05
CA GLY A 140 -4.37 15.48 -9.69
C GLY A 140 -5.27 14.57 -8.87
N ARG A 141 -6.44 14.17 -9.40
CA ARG A 141 -7.41 13.38 -8.63
C ARG A 141 -6.98 11.93 -8.55
N ALA A 142 -7.16 11.32 -7.38
CA ALA A 142 -6.76 9.95 -7.14
C ALA A 142 -7.59 8.97 -8.00
N PHE A 143 -6.94 8.00 -8.64
CA PHE A 143 -7.62 6.99 -9.46
C PHE A 143 -8.67 6.19 -8.66
N LYS A 144 -8.42 5.95 -7.37
CA LYS A 144 -9.37 5.29 -6.46
C LYS A 144 -10.69 6.07 -6.33
N GLU A 145 -10.63 7.39 -6.29
CA GLU A 145 -11.83 8.25 -6.23
C GLU A 145 -12.58 8.30 -7.57
N LEU A 146 -11.87 8.03 -8.67
CA LEU A 146 -12.44 7.92 -10.01
C LEU A 146 -13.04 6.53 -10.28
N GLY A 147 -13.02 5.63 -9.30
CA GLY A 147 -13.60 4.28 -9.41
C GLY A 147 -12.67 3.22 -9.97
N PHE A 148 -11.34 3.43 -9.94
CA PHE A 148 -10.39 2.37 -10.26
C PHE A 148 -10.39 1.27 -9.19
N ASP A 149 -10.47 0.04 -9.67
CA ASP A 149 -10.33 -1.21 -8.94
C ASP A 149 -9.13 -2.03 -9.49
N SER A 150 -8.89 -3.21 -8.93
CA SER A 150 -7.79 -4.08 -9.34
C SER A 150 -7.85 -4.53 -10.80
N LEU A 151 -9.03 -4.48 -11.45
CA LEU A 151 -9.23 -4.97 -12.82
C LEU A 151 -9.04 -3.84 -13.85
N THR A 152 -9.63 -2.68 -13.59
CA THR A 152 -9.46 -1.45 -14.39
C THR A 152 -8.00 -0.96 -14.35
N ALA A 153 -7.28 -1.18 -13.25
CA ALA A 153 -5.83 -0.92 -13.17
C ALA A 153 -5.02 -1.74 -14.19
N VAL A 154 -5.37 -3.02 -14.38
CA VAL A 154 -4.71 -3.89 -15.37
C VAL A 154 -5.06 -3.48 -16.79
N GLU A 155 -6.31 -3.07 -17.04
CA GLU A 155 -6.72 -2.59 -18.37
C GLU A 155 -5.98 -1.31 -18.77
N LEU A 156 -5.90 -0.32 -17.86
CA LEU A 156 -5.14 0.91 -18.08
C LEU A 156 -3.66 0.61 -18.37
N ARG A 157 -3.04 -0.30 -17.58
CA ARG A 157 -1.67 -0.74 -17.80
C ARG A 157 -1.47 -1.35 -19.19
N ASN A 158 -2.36 -2.23 -19.64
CA ASN A 158 -2.27 -2.86 -20.95
C ASN A 158 -2.36 -1.84 -22.10
N ARG A 159 -3.27 -0.87 -21.97
CA ARG A 159 -3.43 0.19 -22.97
C ARG A 159 -2.21 1.11 -23.03
N LEU A 160 -1.65 1.48 -21.87
CA LEU A 160 -0.44 2.29 -21.81
C LEU A 160 0.78 1.54 -22.35
N ASN A 161 0.94 0.25 -22.06
CA ASN A 161 1.99 -0.58 -22.67
C ASN A 161 1.86 -0.60 -24.20
N ALA A 162 0.65 -0.76 -24.73
CA ALA A 162 0.41 -0.75 -26.18
C ALA A 162 0.71 0.62 -26.81
N ALA A 163 0.39 1.72 -26.13
CA ALA A 163 0.60 3.06 -26.65
C ALA A 163 2.06 3.56 -26.55
N THR A 164 2.80 3.09 -25.54
CA THR A 164 4.15 3.59 -25.23
C THR A 164 5.26 2.61 -25.60
N GLY A 165 4.93 1.32 -25.76
CA GLY A 165 5.92 0.25 -25.91
C GLY A 165 6.68 -0.09 -24.63
N LEU A 166 6.33 0.52 -23.49
CA LEU A 166 6.93 0.22 -22.19
C LEU A 166 6.42 -1.10 -21.61
N ARG A 167 7.17 -1.63 -20.63
CA ARG A 167 6.76 -2.78 -19.80
C ARG A 167 6.38 -2.28 -18.41
N LEU A 168 5.18 -1.72 -18.28
CA LEU A 168 4.70 -1.16 -17.02
C LEU A 168 4.19 -2.25 -16.05
N PRO A 169 4.45 -2.13 -14.74
CA PRO A 169 4.04 -3.10 -13.73
C PRO A 169 2.52 -3.07 -13.48
N THR A 170 1.96 -4.14 -12.91
CA THR A 170 0.53 -4.22 -12.55
C THR A 170 0.12 -3.30 -11.40
N THR A 171 1.07 -2.85 -10.58
CA THR A 171 0.86 -1.94 -9.45
C THR A 171 0.82 -0.47 -9.85
N LEU A 172 1.01 -0.15 -11.14
CA LEU A 172 1.15 1.20 -11.69
C LEU A 172 0.13 2.25 -11.18
N VAL A 173 -1.13 1.86 -11.04
CA VAL A 173 -2.22 2.76 -10.58
C VAL A 173 -2.13 3.06 -9.08
N PHE A 174 -1.49 2.18 -8.30
CA PHE A 174 -1.23 2.37 -6.87
C PHE A 174 0.06 3.16 -6.65
N ASP A 175 1.10 2.85 -7.42
CA ASP A 175 2.41 3.50 -7.34
C ASP A 175 2.32 4.97 -7.81
N TYR A 176 1.48 5.23 -8.82
CA TYR A 176 1.23 6.55 -9.39
C TYR A 176 -0.27 6.87 -9.34
N PRO A 177 -0.79 7.35 -8.20
CA PRO A 177 -2.23 7.36 -7.94
C PRO A 177 -3.01 8.45 -8.69
N SER A 178 -2.39 9.24 -9.57
CA SER A 178 -3.06 10.27 -10.37
C SER A 178 -2.55 10.30 -11.81
N ALA A 179 -3.35 10.90 -12.71
CA ALA A 179 -2.97 11.03 -14.12
C ALA A 179 -1.69 11.86 -14.31
N ALA A 180 -1.48 12.88 -13.47
CA ALA A 180 -0.26 13.68 -13.45
C ALA A 180 0.97 12.87 -13.01
N ALA A 181 0.86 12.12 -11.90
CA ALA A 181 1.96 11.28 -11.40
C ALA A 181 2.34 10.20 -12.42
N LEU A 182 1.34 9.60 -13.07
CA LEU A 182 1.56 8.57 -14.08
C LEU A 182 2.18 9.15 -15.36
N ALA A 183 1.76 10.34 -15.79
CA ALA A 183 2.36 11.00 -16.95
C ALA A 183 3.83 11.35 -16.72
N GLU A 184 4.19 11.75 -15.50
CA GLU A 184 5.57 12.03 -15.11
C GLU A 184 6.44 10.76 -15.14
N HIS A 185 5.94 9.65 -14.61
CA HIS A 185 6.64 8.36 -14.68
C HIS A 185 6.84 7.88 -16.13
N LEU A 186 5.84 8.03 -17.00
CA LEU A 186 6.00 7.70 -18.43
C LEU A 186 7.05 8.58 -19.10
N ARG A 187 7.19 9.83 -18.66
CA ARG A 187 8.20 10.78 -19.18
C ARG A 187 9.61 10.30 -18.85
N SER A 188 9.87 9.90 -17.60
CA SER A 188 11.18 9.40 -17.18
C SER A 188 11.55 8.11 -17.93
N GLU A 189 10.61 7.17 -18.04
CA GLU A 189 10.81 5.89 -18.73
C GLU A 189 11.06 6.04 -20.24
N LEU A 190 10.36 6.96 -20.92
CA LEU A 190 10.47 7.12 -22.38
C LEU A 190 11.67 7.96 -22.81
N LEU A 191 12.03 8.98 -22.04
CA LEU A 191 13.09 9.91 -22.42
C LEU A 191 14.45 9.51 -21.87
N GLY A 192 14.52 8.41 -21.10
CA GLY A 192 15.74 8.00 -20.41
C GLY A 192 16.27 9.10 -19.51
N GLN A 193 15.39 10.02 -19.08
CA GLN A 193 15.69 10.91 -17.99
C GLN A 193 15.53 10.06 -16.75
N ASP A 194 16.61 9.33 -16.43
CA ASP A 194 17.03 9.24 -15.04
C ASP A 194 16.78 10.61 -14.47
N SER A 195 15.72 10.71 -13.66
CA SER A 195 15.44 11.90 -12.89
C SER A 195 16.79 12.38 -12.38
N ALA A 196 17.03 13.69 -12.47
CA ALA A 196 18.07 14.34 -11.70
C ALA A 196 17.73 14.27 -10.18
N ALA A 197 17.31 13.10 -9.71
CA ALA A 197 17.37 12.65 -8.36
C ALA A 197 18.85 12.47 -8.02
N ALA A 198 19.22 13.08 -6.90
CA ALA A 198 20.47 12.95 -6.19
C ALA A 198 21.35 11.79 -6.66
N THR A 199 22.59 12.13 -7.05
CA THR A 199 23.69 11.19 -7.20
C THR A 199 23.52 10.07 -6.16
N PRO A 200 23.44 8.79 -6.56
CA PRO A 200 23.33 7.72 -5.60
C PRO A 200 24.59 7.84 -4.74
N VAL A 201 24.43 8.32 -3.51
CA VAL A 201 25.46 8.20 -2.50
C VAL A 201 25.64 6.69 -2.41
N THR A 202 26.75 6.22 -2.96
CA THR A 202 27.13 4.83 -2.86
C THR A 202 27.19 4.59 -1.36
N ALA A 203 26.19 3.91 -0.82
CA ALA A 203 26.16 3.57 0.59
C ALA A 203 27.42 2.77 0.83
N GLN A 204 28.44 3.42 1.40
CA GLN A 204 29.55 2.70 2.00
C GLN A 204 28.90 1.74 2.98
N ALA A 205 29.26 0.46 2.91
CA ALA A 205 28.75 -0.53 3.85
C ALA A 205 28.93 0.03 5.26
N ALA A 206 27.81 0.37 5.91
CA ALA A 206 27.80 0.95 7.23
C ALA A 206 28.52 -0.04 8.15
N THR A 207 29.51 0.43 8.89
CA THR A 207 30.12 -0.40 9.92
C THR A 207 29.07 -0.67 11.01
N GLU A 208 29.13 -1.82 11.68
CA GLU A 208 28.18 -2.16 12.77
C GLU A 208 28.05 -1.07 13.85
N ASP A 209 29.07 -0.22 14.00
CA ASP A 209 29.13 0.89 14.97
C ASP A 209 28.90 2.28 14.36
N GLU A 210 28.36 2.40 13.14
CA GLU A 210 28.07 3.72 12.57
C GLU A 210 27.06 4.49 13.45
N PRO A 211 27.37 5.75 13.85
CA PRO A 211 26.45 6.59 14.60
C PRO A 211 25.21 6.94 13.78
N ILE A 212 24.03 6.82 14.38
CA ILE A 212 22.76 7.19 13.74
C ILE A 212 22.37 8.62 14.13
N ALA A 213 22.15 9.46 13.13
CA ALA A 213 21.71 10.84 13.34
C ALA A 213 20.19 10.89 13.58
N ILE A 214 19.78 11.56 14.66
CA ILE A 214 18.39 11.97 14.86
C ILE A 214 18.25 13.36 14.21
N VAL A 215 17.62 13.41 13.05
CA VAL A 215 17.54 14.63 12.23
C VAL A 215 16.38 15.55 12.61
N ALA A 216 15.31 15.00 13.19
CA ALA A 216 14.15 15.75 13.67
C ALA A 216 13.34 14.92 14.68
N MET A 217 12.38 15.58 15.34
CA MET A 217 11.40 14.96 16.24
C MET A 217 10.11 15.79 16.27
N SER A 218 8.98 15.12 16.41
CA SER A 218 7.70 15.73 16.80
C SER A 218 7.04 14.88 17.89
N CYS A 219 6.12 15.45 18.65
CA CYS A 219 5.44 14.75 19.73
C CYS A 219 4.07 15.35 20.09
N ARG A 220 3.30 14.53 20.81
CA ARG A 220 2.10 14.94 21.54
C ARG A 220 2.20 14.36 22.94
N PHE A 221 2.13 15.20 23.97
CA PHE A 221 2.18 14.79 25.37
C PHE A 221 1.08 15.49 26.20
N PRO A 222 0.72 14.93 27.37
CA PRO A 222 -0.23 15.56 28.28
C PRO A 222 0.17 17.01 28.65
N GLY A 223 -0.80 17.80 29.11
CA GLY A 223 -0.58 19.20 29.47
C GLY A 223 -0.57 20.17 28.28
N GLY A 224 -1.13 19.76 27.14
CA GLY A 224 -1.20 20.57 25.93
C GLY A 224 0.14 20.69 25.19
N VAL A 225 1.06 19.75 25.41
CA VAL A 225 2.36 19.73 24.75
C VAL A 225 2.21 19.16 23.34
N THR A 226 2.45 20.01 22.35
CA THR A 226 2.33 19.68 20.92
C THR A 226 3.66 19.72 20.18
N THR A 227 4.73 20.19 20.85
CA THR A 227 6.07 20.29 20.26
C THR A 227 7.18 19.84 21.22
N PRO A 228 8.36 19.44 20.70
CA PRO A 228 9.52 19.12 21.53
C PRO A 228 9.98 20.28 22.43
N GLU A 229 9.82 21.53 21.98
CA GLU A 229 10.19 22.71 22.76
C GLU A 229 9.23 22.94 23.93
N GLU A 230 7.93 22.72 23.74
CA GLU A 230 6.95 22.76 24.83
C GLU A 230 7.20 21.63 25.84
N LEU A 231 7.58 20.44 25.37
CA LEU A 231 8.01 19.36 26.26
C LEU A 231 9.22 19.78 27.10
N TRP A 232 10.21 20.41 26.47
CA TRP A 232 11.39 20.91 27.17
C TRP A 232 11.03 21.97 28.22
N GLN A 233 10.11 22.88 27.92
CA GLN A 233 9.61 23.87 28.87
C GLN A 233 8.89 23.22 30.06
N LEU A 234 8.05 22.22 29.81
CA LEU A 234 7.38 21.46 30.87
C LEU A 234 8.40 20.80 31.80
N LEU A 235 9.40 20.12 31.24
CA LEU A 235 10.43 19.41 32.00
C LEU A 235 11.31 20.36 32.82
N THR A 236 11.74 21.48 32.22
CA THR A 236 12.65 22.44 32.89
C THR A 236 11.95 23.31 33.92
N SER A 237 10.65 23.55 33.76
CA SER A 237 9.83 24.23 34.78
C SER A 237 9.41 23.31 35.93
N GLY A 238 9.59 21.98 35.79
CA GLY A 238 9.12 20.99 36.76
C GLY A 238 7.59 20.88 36.79
N GLY A 239 6.92 21.14 35.67
CA GLY A 239 5.46 21.10 35.57
C GLY A 239 4.91 19.68 35.67
N ASP A 240 3.72 19.56 36.25
CA ASP A 240 2.95 18.32 36.31
C ASP A 240 1.81 18.38 35.30
N ALA A 241 1.73 17.38 34.43
CA ALA A 241 0.73 17.28 33.37
C ALA A 241 -0.41 16.29 33.69
N MET A 242 -0.48 15.81 34.93
CA MET A 242 -1.58 14.99 35.40
C MET A 242 -2.84 15.83 35.55
N ALA A 243 -3.96 15.32 35.02
CA ALA A 243 -5.23 16.02 35.02
C ALA A 243 -6.41 15.04 35.12
N GLY A 244 -7.61 15.58 35.34
CA GLY A 244 -8.83 14.77 35.46
C GLY A 244 -9.20 14.03 34.17
N LEU A 245 -9.95 12.93 34.28
CA LEU A 245 -10.41 12.17 33.11
C LEU A 245 -11.13 13.08 32.09
N PRO A 246 -10.89 12.91 30.77
CA PRO A 246 -11.61 13.65 29.74
C PRO A 246 -13.11 13.36 29.77
N THR A 247 -13.92 14.39 29.53
CA THR A 247 -15.39 14.31 29.56
C THR A 247 -16.02 13.98 28.20
N ASP A 248 -15.20 13.83 27.16
CA ASP A 248 -15.59 13.70 25.76
C ASP A 248 -15.33 12.30 25.16
N ARG A 249 -14.93 11.33 26.00
CA ARG A 249 -14.59 9.95 25.58
C ARG A 249 -15.75 8.98 25.69
N GLY A 250 -16.96 9.47 25.98
CA GLY A 250 -18.14 8.64 26.22
C GLY A 250 -18.08 7.88 27.56
N TRP A 251 -17.13 8.21 28.42
CA TRP A 251 -16.96 7.59 29.73
C TRP A 251 -17.91 8.22 30.75
N ASN A 252 -18.65 7.40 31.50
CA ASN A 252 -19.40 7.87 32.65
C ASN A 252 -18.47 7.95 33.87
N VAL A 253 -17.73 9.05 33.98
CA VAL A 253 -16.69 9.23 35.01
C VAL A 253 -17.25 9.11 36.44
N GLU A 254 -18.49 9.52 36.67
CA GLU A 254 -19.15 9.40 37.98
C GLU A 254 -19.43 7.96 38.38
N THR A 255 -19.77 7.10 37.41
CA THR A 255 -20.01 5.67 37.65
C THR A 255 -18.79 4.79 37.42
N LEU A 256 -17.67 5.33 36.95
CA LEU A 256 -16.43 4.58 36.81
C LEU A 256 -15.62 4.59 38.11
N TYR A 257 -15.70 5.67 38.90
CA TYR A 257 -14.91 5.77 40.12
C TYR A 257 -15.50 4.98 41.30
N ASP A 258 -14.63 4.28 42.03
CA ASP A 258 -14.90 3.73 43.36
C ASP A 258 -13.59 3.75 44.17
N PRO A 259 -13.58 4.27 45.42
CA PRO A 259 -12.37 4.29 46.24
C PRO A 259 -11.90 2.88 46.67
N ASP A 260 -12.75 1.86 46.57
CA ASP A 260 -12.37 0.47 46.83
C ASP A 260 -11.60 -0.13 45.63
N PRO A 261 -10.29 -0.43 45.77
CA PRO A 261 -9.52 -1.02 44.68
C PRO A 261 -9.95 -2.44 44.32
N ASP A 262 -10.68 -3.13 45.21
CA ASP A 262 -11.18 -4.49 44.98
C ASP A 262 -12.50 -4.49 44.19
N GLN A 263 -13.10 -3.32 43.94
CA GLN A 263 -14.36 -3.25 43.21
C GLN A 263 -14.18 -3.53 41.71
N VAL A 264 -14.89 -4.55 41.22
CA VAL A 264 -14.79 -5.01 39.84
C VAL A 264 -15.42 -4.00 38.87
N GLY A 265 -14.68 -3.64 37.83
CA GLY A 265 -15.15 -2.72 36.78
C GLY A 265 -15.14 -1.25 37.18
N ARG A 266 -14.48 -0.91 38.30
CA ARG A 266 -14.29 0.48 38.77
C ARG A 266 -12.82 0.88 38.73
N ILE A 267 -12.58 2.19 38.71
CA ILE A 267 -11.26 2.80 38.84
C ILE A 267 -11.15 3.52 40.19
N TYR A 268 -10.01 3.37 40.87
CA TYR A 268 -9.74 4.06 42.15
C TYR A 268 -8.95 5.36 41.99
N THR A 269 -8.53 5.70 40.77
CA THR A 269 -7.89 6.98 40.42
C THR A 269 -8.83 7.86 39.61
N ARG A 270 -8.71 9.18 39.77
CA ARG A 270 -9.43 10.20 39.00
C ARG A 270 -8.53 11.05 38.11
N GLU A 271 -7.23 10.78 38.12
CA GLU A 271 -6.23 11.58 37.44
C GLU A 271 -5.34 10.70 36.55
N GLY A 272 -4.94 11.26 35.41
CA GLY A 272 -4.14 10.62 34.38
C GLY A 272 -3.45 11.66 33.49
N GLY A 273 -2.47 11.22 32.70
CA GLY A 273 -1.92 12.03 31.62
C GLY A 273 -2.74 11.80 30.35
N PHE A 274 -3.46 12.83 29.89
CA PHE A 274 -4.34 12.72 28.72
C PHE A 274 -3.97 13.70 27.62
N LEU A 275 -4.15 13.25 26.38
CA LEU A 275 -4.24 14.11 25.21
C LEU A 275 -5.71 14.47 25.01
N TYR A 276 -6.15 15.63 25.52
CA TYR A 276 -7.55 16.04 25.44
C TYR A 276 -8.01 16.13 23.98
N ASP A 277 -7.18 16.70 23.13
CA ASP A 277 -7.49 16.93 21.71
C ASP A 277 -7.26 15.70 20.82
N ALA A 278 -7.09 14.49 21.39
CA ALA A 278 -6.78 13.30 20.57
C ALA A 278 -7.89 12.87 19.58
N ALA A 279 -9.07 13.48 19.65
CA ALA A 279 -10.12 13.28 18.65
C ALA A 279 -9.95 14.17 17.42
N GLU A 280 -9.21 15.28 17.54
CA GLU A 280 -8.95 16.22 16.45
C GLU A 280 -8.04 15.60 15.40
N PHE A 281 -8.34 15.86 14.12
CA PHE A 281 -7.57 15.34 12.99
C PHE A 281 -7.93 16.07 11.69
N ASP A 282 -6.93 16.54 10.94
CA ASP A 282 -7.13 17.10 9.59
C ASP A 282 -7.20 15.98 8.53
N ALA A 283 -8.38 15.36 8.42
CA ALA A 283 -8.59 14.27 7.47
C ALA A 283 -8.40 14.69 6.01
N ALA A 284 -8.82 15.90 5.65
CA ALA A 284 -8.77 16.39 4.27
C ALA A 284 -7.34 16.56 3.79
N PHE A 285 -6.46 17.07 4.66
CA PHE A 285 -5.03 17.21 4.38
C PHE A 285 -4.37 15.88 3.97
N PHE A 286 -4.73 14.78 4.64
CA PHE A 286 -4.21 13.45 4.33
C PHE A 286 -4.99 12.69 3.25
N GLY A 287 -5.97 13.33 2.59
CA GLY A 287 -6.81 12.67 1.58
C GLY A 287 -7.73 11.59 2.15
N ILE A 288 -8.09 11.70 3.43
CA ILE A 288 -8.92 10.73 4.16
C ILE A 288 -10.35 11.25 4.23
N SER A 289 -11.32 10.39 3.87
CA SER A 289 -12.73 10.77 3.94
C SER A 289 -13.19 10.95 5.40
N PRO A 290 -14.16 11.83 5.68
CA PRO A 290 -14.68 11.99 7.05
C PRO A 290 -15.19 10.69 7.67
N ARG A 291 -15.80 9.81 6.87
CA ARG A 291 -16.26 8.49 7.31
C ARG A 291 -15.11 7.59 7.74
N GLU A 292 -14.02 7.58 6.97
CA GLU A 292 -12.82 6.81 7.31
C GLU A 292 -12.18 7.35 8.59
N ALA A 293 -12.02 8.66 8.70
CA ALA A 293 -11.41 9.31 9.87
C ALA A 293 -12.11 8.94 11.19
N LEU A 294 -13.44 8.82 11.19
CA LEU A 294 -14.22 8.40 12.37
C LEU A 294 -13.89 6.96 12.82
N SER A 295 -13.60 6.07 11.87
CA SER A 295 -13.24 4.68 12.14
C SER A 295 -11.76 4.48 12.47
N MET A 296 -10.92 5.49 12.26
CA MET A 296 -9.48 5.40 12.51
C MET A 296 -9.17 5.55 13.99
N ASP A 297 -8.36 4.64 14.51
CA ASP A 297 -7.75 4.77 15.83
C ASP A 297 -7.03 6.13 15.95
N PRO A 298 -7.29 6.93 17.00
CA PRO A 298 -6.55 8.16 17.29
C PRO A 298 -5.02 8.02 17.17
N GLN A 299 -4.47 6.86 17.53
CA GLN A 299 -3.04 6.58 17.38
C GLN A 299 -2.56 6.71 15.91
N GLN A 300 -3.34 6.21 14.95
CA GLN A 300 -3.01 6.32 13.53
C GLN A 300 -3.10 7.77 13.04
N ARG A 301 -4.09 8.53 13.54
CA ARG A 301 -4.31 9.94 13.20
C ARG A 301 -3.17 10.83 13.71
N LEU A 302 -2.85 10.71 14.99
CA LEU A 302 -1.76 11.46 15.62
C LEU A 302 -0.40 11.10 15.01
N LEU A 303 -0.18 9.84 14.62
CA LEU A 303 1.06 9.46 13.94
C LEU A 303 1.20 10.05 12.54
N LEU A 304 0.10 10.22 11.80
CA LEU A 304 0.13 10.92 10.50
C LEU A 304 0.58 12.38 10.68
N GLU A 305 -0.03 13.11 11.61
CA GLU A 305 0.31 14.49 11.90
C GLU A 305 1.76 14.63 12.40
N THR A 306 2.13 13.87 13.42
CA THR A 306 3.49 13.95 13.99
C THR A 306 4.58 13.50 13.03
N SER A 307 4.30 12.57 12.11
CA SER A 307 5.26 12.21 11.05
C SER A 307 5.40 13.32 10.01
N TRP A 308 4.30 13.96 9.59
CA TRP A 308 4.36 15.12 8.71
C TRP A 308 5.21 16.24 9.32
N GLU A 309 4.93 16.60 10.57
CA GLU A 309 5.69 17.62 11.31
C GLU A 309 7.17 17.25 11.45
N ALA A 310 7.50 15.97 11.67
CA ALA A 310 8.88 15.53 11.74
C ALA A 310 9.61 15.75 10.41
N PHE A 311 8.96 15.50 9.26
CA PHE A 311 9.53 15.82 7.95
C PHE A 311 9.73 17.32 7.75
N GLU A 312 8.74 18.15 8.08
CA GLU A 312 8.85 19.61 7.98
C GLU A 312 10.00 20.16 8.84
N ARG A 313 10.13 19.66 10.07
CA ARG A 313 11.21 20.06 11.00
C ARG A 313 12.59 19.60 10.54
N ALA A 314 12.66 18.48 9.82
CA ALA A 314 13.88 18.03 9.17
C ALA A 314 14.23 18.86 7.92
N GLY A 315 13.33 19.72 7.45
CA GLY A 315 13.47 20.43 6.18
C GLY A 315 13.38 19.50 4.98
N ILE A 316 12.65 18.38 5.11
CA ILE A 316 12.48 17.36 4.06
C ILE A 316 11.07 17.48 3.49
N ASP A 317 10.97 17.65 2.18
CA ASP A 317 9.68 17.54 1.48
C ASP A 317 9.24 16.07 1.45
N PRO A 318 8.12 15.69 2.09
CA PRO A 318 7.63 14.30 2.07
C PRO A 318 7.37 13.78 0.65
N ALA A 319 7.01 14.65 -0.30
CA ALA A 319 6.77 14.24 -1.67
C ALA A 319 8.05 13.73 -2.35
N ALA A 320 9.22 14.24 -1.97
CA ALA A 320 10.51 13.81 -2.48
C ALA A 320 10.94 12.42 -1.96
N LEU A 321 10.29 11.91 -0.91
CA LEU A 321 10.56 10.58 -0.34
C LEU A 321 9.70 9.47 -0.96
N ARG A 322 8.76 9.81 -1.86
CA ARG A 322 7.96 8.80 -2.56
C ARG A 322 8.87 7.89 -3.39
N GLY A 323 8.69 6.57 -3.26
CA GLY A 323 9.54 5.55 -3.88
C GLY A 323 10.89 5.34 -3.18
N SER A 324 11.17 6.04 -2.08
CA SER A 324 12.43 5.87 -1.35
C SER A 324 12.42 4.62 -0.48
N ARG A 325 13.62 4.11 -0.16
CA ARG A 325 13.83 2.99 0.76
C ARG A 325 13.64 3.37 2.24
N THR A 326 12.87 4.42 2.53
CA THR A 326 12.60 4.87 3.90
C THR A 326 11.73 3.85 4.62
N GLY A 327 12.17 3.34 5.77
CA GLY A 327 11.40 2.41 6.60
C GLY A 327 10.59 3.12 7.68
N VAL A 328 9.50 2.49 8.11
CA VAL A 328 8.64 2.95 9.22
C VAL A 328 8.61 1.89 10.31
N PHE A 329 9.12 2.23 11.49
CA PHE A 329 9.15 1.35 12.65
C PHE A 329 8.36 1.99 13.79
N ALA A 330 7.21 1.42 14.13
CA ALA A 330 6.30 1.95 15.13
C ALA A 330 6.15 0.97 16.30
N GLY A 331 6.31 1.48 17.53
CA GLY A 331 5.92 0.75 18.73
C GLY A 331 4.48 1.12 19.11
N THR A 332 3.64 0.13 19.37
CA THR A 332 2.27 0.34 19.89
C THR A 332 1.98 -0.68 20.99
N ASN A 333 1.01 -0.37 21.83
CA ASN A 333 0.43 -1.26 22.80
C ASN A 333 -1.06 -0.95 22.93
N GLY A 334 -1.92 -1.96 22.86
CA GLY A 334 -3.37 -1.77 22.97
C GLY A 334 -4.04 -1.16 21.74
N GLN A 335 -5.24 -1.66 21.43
CA GLN A 335 -6.09 -1.24 20.31
C GLN A 335 -7.52 -1.10 20.82
N ASP A 336 -7.66 -0.24 21.83
CA ASP A 336 -8.90 -0.09 22.61
C ASP A 336 -10.03 0.55 21.80
N TYR A 337 -9.68 1.32 20.76
CA TYR A 337 -10.65 1.98 19.89
C TYR A 337 -11.55 0.98 19.16
N LEU A 338 -11.04 -0.21 18.81
CA LEU A 338 -11.86 -1.26 18.21
C LEU A 338 -13.00 -1.69 19.15
N ALA A 339 -12.71 -1.87 20.44
CA ALA A 339 -13.72 -2.25 21.42
C ALA A 339 -14.79 -1.15 21.58
N LEU A 340 -14.42 0.13 21.47
CA LEU A 340 -15.37 1.24 21.45
C LEU A 340 -16.26 1.20 20.20
N LEU A 341 -15.66 1.01 19.01
CA LEU A 341 -16.40 0.95 17.76
C LEU A 341 -17.36 -0.24 17.69
N MET A 342 -16.99 -1.40 18.22
CA MET A 342 -17.88 -2.58 18.28
C MET A 342 -19.10 -2.39 19.18
N ASN A 343 -19.04 -1.43 20.12
CA ASN A 343 -20.16 -1.09 21.00
C ASN A 343 -20.96 0.13 20.49
N SER A 344 -20.62 0.67 19.31
CA SER A 344 -21.34 1.78 18.68
C SER A 344 -22.54 1.27 17.85
N PRO A 345 -23.68 1.99 17.83
CA PRO A 345 -24.85 1.59 17.03
C PRO A 345 -24.69 1.76 15.51
N GLU A 346 -23.66 2.48 15.03
CA GLU A 346 -23.48 2.77 13.61
C GLU A 346 -22.66 1.69 12.89
N GLU A 347 -23.22 1.11 11.82
CA GLU A 347 -22.54 0.16 10.93
C GLU A 347 -21.40 0.85 10.14
N LEU A 348 -20.19 0.84 10.71
CA LEU A 348 -18.94 1.22 10.04
C LEU A 348 -18.33 0.06 9.21
N GLU A 349 -19.18 -0.77 8.61
CA GLU A 349 -18.76 -1.98 7.91
C GLU A 349 -17.79 -1.67 6.75
N GLY A 350 -16.63 -2.34 6.75
CA GLY A 350 -15.59 -2.23 5.72
C GLY A 350 -14.34 -1.41 6.09
N GLN A 351 -14.45 -0.41 6.99
CA GLN A 351 -13.31 0.44 7.39
C GLN A 351 -12.73 0.08 8.77
N LEU A 352 -13.45 -0.72 9.57
CA LEU A 352 -12.99 -1.18 10.89
C LEU A 352 -11.66 -1.94 10.83
N GLY A 353 -11.49 -2.81 9.83
CA GLY A 353 -10.30 -3.65 9.70
C GLY A 353 -9.01 -2.85 9.55
N THR A 354 -9.01 -1.81 8.69
CA THR A 354 -7.84 -0.95 8.50
C THR A 354 -7.77 0.19 9.51
N GLY A 355 -8.91 0.64 10.04
CA GLY A 355 -8.99 1.73 11.00
C GLY A 355 -8.34 1.42 12.35
N THR A 356 -8.31 0.15 12.78
CA THR A 356 -7.84 -0.22 14.13
C THR A 356 -6.73 -1.28 14.17
N ALA A 357 -6.35 -1.86 13.04
CA ALA A 357 -5.29 -2.88 13.02
C ALA A 357 -3.92 -2.28 13.37
N ALA A 358 -3.18 -2.94 14.26
CA ALA A 358 -1.84 -2.51 14.67
C ALA A 358 -0.85 -2.42 13.49
N SER A 359 -0.93 -3.37 12.55
CA SER A 359 -0.09 -3.37 11.34
C SER A 359 -0.31 -2.14 10.45
N VAL A 360 -1.50 -1.54 10.51
CA VAL A 360 -1.84 -0.36 9.70
C VAL A 360 -1.22 0.91 10.28
N VAL A 361 -0.76 0.91 11.54
CA VAL A 361 -0.04 2.04 12.14
C VAL A 361 1.20 2.41 11.31
N SER A 362 2.10 1.45 11.06
CA SER A 362 3.29 1.67 10.22
C SER A 362 2.96 1.64 8.72
N GLY A 363 2.02 0.77 8.31
CA GLY A 363 1.60 0.63 6.93
C GLY A 363 0.94 1.89 6.35
N ARG A 364 0.12 2.60 7.14
CA ARG A 364 -0.55 3.83 6.70
C ARG A 364 0.42 4.96 6.49
N LEU A 365 1.42 5.13 7.35
CA LEU A 365 2.49 6.11 7.14
C LEU A 365 3.24 5.82 5.84
N SER A 366 3.62 4.56 5.63
CA SER A 366 4.31 4.13 4.41
C SER A 366 3.44 4.39 3.17
N TYR A 367 2.15 4.08 3.23
CA TYR A 367 1.20 4.34 2.14
C TYR A 367 1.02 5.84 1.85
N THR A 368 0.76 6.66 2.88
CA THR A 368 0.47 8.09 2.73
C THR A 368 1.68 8.85 2.19
N PHE A 369 2.89 8.54 2.68
CA PHE A 369 4.12 9.19 2.25
C PHE A 369 4.83 8.48 1.08
N GLY A 370 4.28 7.35 0.59
CA GLY A 370 4.85 6.57 -0.51
C GLY A 370 6.23 5.98 -0.20
N LEU A 371 6.44 5.52 1.03
CA LEU A 371 7.72 4.95 1.48
C LEU A 371 7.75 3.45 1.16
N GLU A 372 8.85 2.97 0.57
CA GLU A 372 9.00 1.59 0.09
C GLU A 372 9.97 0.77 0.96
N GLY A 373 10.45 1.31 2.07
CA GLY A 373 11.21 0.56 3.06
C GLY A 373 10.33 -0.35 3.93
N PRO A 374 10.92 -1.09 4.88
CA PRO A 374 10.16 -1.94 5.79
C PRO A 374 9.15 -1.14 6.61
N ALA A 375 7.89 -1.61 6.65
CA ALA A 375 6.84 -1.07 7.51
C ALA A 375 6.54 -2.08 8.63
N VAL A 376 7.00 -1.79 9.85
CA VAL A 376 6.97 -2.72 10.98
C VAL A 376 6.30 -2.06 12.17
N THR A 377 5.27 -2.75 12.69
CA THR A 377 4.68 -2.43 13.99
C THR A 377 5.11 -3.47 15.02
N VAL A 378 5.56 -3.04 16.20
CA VAL A 378 6.03 -3.92 17.28
C VAL A 378 5.23 -3.68 18.55
N ASP A 379 4.90 -4.77 19.25
CA ASP A 379 4.35 -4.76 20.60
C ASP A 379 5.21 -5.61 21.54
N THR A 380 5.96 -4.93 22.40
CA THR A 380 6.66 -5.50 23.55
C THR A 380 6.22 -4.79 24.84
N ALA A 381 4.96 -4.36 24.88
CA ALA A 381 4.36 -3.53 25.93
C ALA A 381 5.15 -2.22 26.17
N CYS A 382 5.58 -1.95 27.41
CA CYS A 382 6.20 -0.68 27.77
C CYS A 382 7.54 -0.40 27.06
N SER A 383 8.14 -1.39 26.39
CA SER A 383 9.40 -1.23 25.66
C SER A 383 9.23 -1.10 24.14
N SER A 384 8.00 -1.12 23.62
CA SER A 384 7.72 -1.18 22.17
C SER A 384 8.46 -0.12 21.35
N SER A 385 8.49 1.14 21.81
CA SER A 385 9.14 2.24 21.07
C SER A 385 10.65 2.09 20.99
N LEU A 386 11.32 1.61 22.04
CA LEU A 386 12.76 1.36 22.04
C LEU A 386 13.14 0.12 21.22
N VAL A 387 12.29 -0.91 21.21
CA VAL A 387 12.47 -2.07 20.34
C VAL A 387 12.29 -1.67 18.87
N ALA A 388 11.28 -0.85 18.55
CA ALA A 388 11.10 -0.29 17.22
C ALA A 388 12.32 0.54 16.77
N LEU A 389 12.84 1.41 17.65
CA LEU A 389 14.07 2.17 17.40
C LEU A 389 15.27 1.24 17.15
N HIS A 390 15.42 0.18 17.95
CA HIS A 390 16.49 -0.80 17.77
C HIS A 390 16.42 -1.48 16.38
N LEU A 391 15.23 -1.91 15.94
CA LEU A 391 15.04 -2.49 14.62
C LEU A 391 15.31 -1.48 13.50
N ALA A 392 14.91 -0.21 13.67
CA ALA A 392 15.20 0.85 12.71
C ALA A 392 16.71 1.08 12.55
N VAL A 393 17.46 1.11 13.66
CA VAL A 393 18.93 1.24 13.64
C VAL A 393 19.57 0.04 12.93
N GLN A 394 19.08 -1.17 13.17
CA GLN A 394 19.56 -2.36 12.44
C GLN A 394 19.27 -2.26 10.94
N ALA A 395 18.09 -1.77 10.56
CA ALA A 395 17.72 -1.59 9.16
C ALA A 395 18.49 -0.47 8.45
N LEU A 396 19.00 0.52 9.18
CA LEU A 396 19.87 1.56 8.62
C LEU A 396 21.31 1.07 8.39
N ARG A 397 21.75 0.07 9.17
CA ARG A 397 23.11 -0.49 9.10
C ARG A 397 23.26 -1.62 8.07
N ASN A 398 22.15 -2.22 7.63
CA ASN A 398 22.10 -3.33 6.67
C ASN A 398 21.47 -2.89 5.34
#